data_AF-A0A7X7UI14-F1
#
_entry.id   AF-A0A7X7UI14-F1
#
_cell.length_a   1.000
_cell.length_b   1.000
_cell.length_c   1.000
_cell.angle_alpha   90.00
_cell.angle_beta   90.00
_cell.angle_gamma   90.00
#
_symmetry.space_group_name_H-M   'P 1'
#
loop_
_entity.id
_entity.type
_entity.pdbx_description
1 polymer ?
#
loop_
_entity_poly.entity_id
_entity_poly.type
_entity_poly.pdbx_seq_one_letter_code
_entity_poly.pdbx_strand_id
1 'polypeptide(L)'
;MNLSKGRNSTKDKHERILRAAIKVFAKNGFHNSKISQIAKEAGVADGTIYLYFKNKDDILIKLFEERLDDVNNRFQEVLDGIADPEEKLRTFIAMHIELMDQNRHLAEVISVELRQSHKFMKEYVPRKFAEYLNVISRIIREGKDRGVFRADAHPGVVKRMLFGALDELVLYSVLSPSPKYEFKTLAQQATDLFIRGLKN
;
A
#
# COMPACT_ATOMS: atom_id res chain seq x y z
N MET A 1 -39.90 8.69 -8.39
CA MET A 1 -39.21 8.23 -7.15
C MET A 1 -37.71 8.27 -7.37
N ASN A 2 -37.01 9.22 -6.73
CA ASN A 2 -35.56 9.43 -6.83
C ASN A 2 -34.83 8.62 -5.74
N LEU A 3 -34.36 7.42 -6.05
CA LEU A 3 -33.53 6.60 -5.14
C LEU A 3 -32.03 6.57 -5.54
N SER A 4 -31.64 7.20 -6.66
CA SER A 4 -30.27 7.16 -7.19
C SER A 4 -29.36 8.32 -6.75
N LYS A 5 -29.90 9.45 -6.28
CA LYS A 5 -29.08 10.62 -5.87
C LYS A 5 -28.41 10.47 -4.49
N GLY A 6 -28.99 9.69 -3.57
CA GLY A 6 -28.47 9.54 -2.20
C GLY A 6 -27.20 8.68 -2.12
N ARG A 7 -27.16 7.55 -2.82
CA ARG A 7 -26.05 6.58 -2.76
C ARG A 7 -24.74 7.16 -3.33
N ASN A 8 -24.84 7.97 -4.39
CA ASN A 8 -23.67 8.61 -5.00
C ASN A 8 -23.09 9.75 -4.15
N SER A 9 -23.94 10.53 -3.46
CA SER A 9 -23.48 11.62 -2.59
C SER A 9 -22.76 11.10 -1.33
N THR A 10 -23.24 9.99 -0.76
CA THR A 10 -22.62 9.35 0.41
C THR A 10 -21.25 8.76 0.06
N LYS A 11 -21.12 8.04 -1.08
CA LYS A 11 -19.84 7.48 -1.53
C LYS A 11 -18.82 8.58 -1.87
N ASP A 12 -19.27 9.67 -2.48
CA ASP A 12 -18.41 10.83 -2.77
C ASP A 12 -17.87 11.48 -1.49
N LYS A 13 -18.71 11.66 -0.46
CA LYS A 13 -18.29 12.21 0.83
C LYS A 13 -17.32 11.29 1.56
N HIS A 14 -17.57 9.99 1.54
CA HIS A 14 -16.66 8.99 2.13
C HIS A 14 -15.24 9.12 1.55
N GLU A 15 -15.12 9.08 0.22
CA GLU A 15 -13.83 9.21 -0.47
C GLU A 15 -13.15 10.56 -0.23
N ARG A 16 -13.94 11.65 -0.16
CA ARG A 16 -13.40 12.98 0.17
C ARG A 16 -12.81 13.01 1.57
N ILE A 17 -13.47 12.39 2.56
CA ILE A 17 -12.97 12.30 3.92
C ILE A 17 -11.69 11.48 3.98
N LEU A 18 -11.62 10.33 3.30
CA LEU A 18 -10.40 9.52 3.24
C LEU A 18 -9.23 10.28 2.59
N ARG A 19 -9.46 10.95 1.46
CA ARG A 19 -8.42 11.76 0.80
C ARG A 19 -7.95 12.93 1.68
N ALA A 20 -8.86 13.56 2.41
CA ALA A 20 -8.51 14.60 3.38
C ALA A 20 -7.69 14.03 4.54
N ALA A 21 -8.06 12.85 5.04
CA ALA A 21 -7.33 12.18 6.12
C ALA A 21 -5.88 11.87 5.73
N ILE A 22 -5.63 11.37 4.49
CA ILE A 22 -4.26 11.15 3.97
C ILE A 22 -3.41 12.42 4.11
N LYS A 23 -3.91 13.56 3.63
CA LYS A 23 -3.17 14.83 3.68
C LYS A 23 -2.94 15.30 5.12
N VAL A 24 -3.96 15.21 5.96
CA VAL A 24 -3.90 15.68 7.35
C VAL A 24 -2.92 14.82 8.17
N PHE A 25 -2.96 13.50 7.99
CA PHE A 25 -2.04 12.58 8.65
C PHE A 25 -0.62 12.74 8.16
N ALA A 26 -0.38 12.88 6.84
CA ALA A 26 0.96 13.12 6.33
C ALA A 26 1.54 14.46 6.83
N LYS A 27 0.73 15.51 6.91
CA LYS A 27 1.19 16.84 7.33
C LYS A 27 1.48 16.94 8.84
N ASN A 28 0.64 16.36 9.67
CA ASN A 28 0.68 16.59 11.12
C ASN A 28 1.11 15.35 11.92
N GLY A 29 1.22 14.19 11.28
CA GLY A 29 1.25 12.90 11.93
C GLY A 29 -0.14 12.43 12.38
N PHE A 30 -0.34 11.13 12.47
CA PHE A 30 -1.60 10.51 12.87
C PHE A 30 -2.00 10.93 14.29
N HIS A 31 -1.06 10.86 15.25
CA HIS A 31 -1.35 11.14 16.66
C HIS A 31 -1.74 12.60 16.90
N ASN A 32 -1.06 13.56 16.26
CA ASN A 32 -1.35 14.99 16.46
C ASN A 32 -2.55 15.49 15.65
N SER A 33 -3.03 14.70 14.69
CA SER A 33 -4.20 15.06 13.87
C SER A 33 -5.51 14.99 14.65
N LYS A 34 -6.42 15.93 14.36
CA LYS A 34 -7.78 16.00 14.91
C LYS A 34 -8.83 15.76 13.84
N ILE A 35 -9.96 15.16 14.22
CA ILE A 35 -11.09 14.92 13.31
C ILE A 35 -11.59 16.23 12.67
N SER A 36 -11.60 17.34 13.41
CA SER A 36 -11.98 18.65 12.90
C SER A 36 -11.06 19.17 11.77
N GLN A 37 -9.78 18.83 11.80
CA GLN A 37 -8.86 19.16 10.72
C GLN A 37 -9.18 18.37 9.45
N ILE A 38 -9.55 17.09 9.59
CA ILE A 38 -10.00 16.24 8.48
C ILE A 38 -11.31 16.76 7.90
N ALA A 39 -12.28 17.13 8.75
CA ALA A 39 -13.55 17.71 8.31
C ALA A 39 -13.34 19.00 7.50
N LYS A 40 -12.48 19.90 8.01
CA LYS A 40 -12.10 21.13 7.33
C LYS A 40 -11.44 20.86 5.97
N GLU A 41 -10.45 19.96 5.91
CA GLU A 41 -9.77 19.60 4.66
C GLU A 41 -10.72 18.91 3.67
N ALA A 42 -11.67 18.12 4.14
CA ALA A 42 -12.69 17.48 3.32
C ALA A 42 -13.79 18.44 2.85
N GLY A 43 -13.90 19.64 3.43
CA GLY A 43 -14.98 20.60 3.15
C GLY A 43 -16.34 20.08 3.64
N VAL A 44 -16.38 19.47 4.82
CA VAL A 44 -17.60 18.96 5.47
C VAL A 44 -17.66 19.44 6.93
N ALA A 45 -18.86 19.42 7.54
CA ALA A 45 -18.99 19.72 8.97
C ALA A 45 -18.46 18.57 9.84
N ASP A 46 -17.91 18.86 11.02
CA ASP A 46 -17.35 17.86 11.95
C ASP A 46 -18.30 16.69 12.24
N GLY A 47 -19.58 16.99 12.48
CA GLY A 47 -20.62 15.97 12.70
C GLY A 47 -20.81 15.02 11.51
N THR A 48 -20.46 15.46 10.29
CA THR A 48 -20.53 14.62 9.08
C THR A 48 -19.54 13.47 9.15
N ILE A 49 -18.35 13.66 9.75
CA ILE A 49 -17.34 12.59 9.85
C ILE A 49 -17.90 11.40 10.62
N TYR A 50 -18.59 11.67 11.74
CA TYR A 50 -19.14 10.65 12.62
C TYR A 50 -20.29 9.84 12.01
N LEU A 51 -20.84 10.27 10.87
CA LEU A 51 -21.79 9.47 10.08
C LEU A 51 -21.12 8.33 9.30
N TYR A 52 -19.81 8.43 9.05
CA TYR A 52 -19.05 7.48 8.23
C TYR A 52 -18.00 6.70 9.04
N PHE A 53 -17.47 7.33 10.09
CA PHE A 53 -16.35 6.81 10.87
C PHE A 53 -16.60 6.98 12.36
N LYS A 54 -16.28 5.94 13.13
CA LYS A 54 -16.49 5.94 14.60
C LYS A 54 -15.53 6.88 15.32
N ASN A 55 -14.28 6.92 14.87
CA ASN A 55 -13.20 7.70 15.46
C ASN A 55 -12.04 7.83 14.46
N LYS A 56 -10.94 8.47 14.88
CA LYS A 56 -9.74 8.65 14.05
C LYS A 56 -9.06 7.33 13.68
N ASP A 57 -9.11 6.32 14.56
CA ASP A 57 -8.55 5.00 14.27
C ASP A 57 -9.33 4.34 13.11
N ASP A 58 -10.66 4.36 13.17
CA ASP A 58 -11.55 3.79 12.15
C ASP A 58 -11.34 4.44 10.77
N ILE A 59 -11.05 5.74 10.72
CA ILE A 59 -10.66 6.42 9.48
C ILE A 59 -9.38 5.81 8.90
N LEU A 60 -8.33 5.65 9.72
CA LEU A 60 -7.06 5.12 9.25
C LEU A 60 -7.16 3.65 8.84
N ILE A 61 -7.96 2.83 9.55
CA ILE A 61 -8.18 1.42 9.22
C ILE A 61 -8.86 1.32 7.85
N LYS A 62 -10.01 1.99 7.68
CA LYS A 62 -10.75 1.97 6.41
C LYS A 62 -9.94 2.52 5.25
N LEU A 63 -9.20 3.61 5.48
CA LEU A 63 -8.26 4.16 4.52
C LEU A 63 -7.28 3.08 4.05
N PHE A 64 -6.68 2.35 4.97
CA PHE A 64 -5.69 1.33 4.63
C PHE A 64 -6.33 0.12 3.93
N GLU A 65 -7.44 -0.39 4.44
CA GLU A 65 -8.15 -1.54 3.85
C GLU A 65 -8.61 -1.25 2.42
N GLU A 66 -9.26 -0.09 2.19
CA GLU A 66 -9.78 0.26 0.87
C GLU A 66 -8.65 0.51 -0.13
N ARG A 67 -7.56 1.16 0.31
CA ARG A 67 -6.39 1.36 -0.57
C ARG A 67 -5.71 0.05 -0.92
N LEU A 68 -5.60 -0.89 0.03
CA LEU A 68 -5.07 -2.21 -0.27
C LEU A 68 -5.99 -3.03 -1.16
N ASP A 69 -7.31 -2.89 -1.02
CA ASP A 69 -8.26 -3.56 -1.91
C ASP A 69 -8.12 -3.06 -3.34
N ASP A 70 -8.05 -1.75 -3.55
CA ASP A 70 -7.79 -1.17 -4.87
C ASP A 70 -6.48 -1.69 -5.47
N VAL A 71 -5.42 -1.75 -4.67
CA VAL A 71 -4.09 -2.24 -5.11
C VAL A 71 -4.12 -3.74 -5.43
N ASN A 72 -4.72 -4.56 -4.58
CA ASN A 72 -4.83 -6.00 -4.78
C ASN A 72 -5.64 -6.32 -6.04
N ASN A 73 -6.75 -5.61 -6.27
CA ASN A 73 -7.56 -5.77 -7.48
C ASN A 73 -6.76 -5.41 -8.74
N ARG A 74 -6.04 -4.28 -8.72
CA ARG A 74 -5.19 -3.87 -9.84
C ARG A 74 -4.04 -4.86 -10.09
N PHE A 75 -3.42 -5.39 -9.04
CA PHE A 75 -2.38 -6.39 -9.15
C PHE A 75 -2.92 -7.67 -9.78
N GLN A 76 -4.08 -8.14 -9.33
CA GLN A 76 -4.71 -9.32 -9.89
C GLN A 76 -5.02 -9.12 -11.39
N GLU A 77 -5.64 -8.00 -11.76
CA GLU A 77 -5.98 -7.66 -13.15
C GLU A 77 -4.76 -7.67 -14.08
N VAL A 78 -3.66 -7.03 -13.66
CA VAL A 78 -2.45 -6.92 -14.48
C VAL A 78 -1.67 -8.25 -14.53
N LEU A 79 -1.51 -8.92 -13.39
CA LEU A 79 -0.65 -10.10 -13.29
C LEU A 79 -1.29 -11.36 -13.89
N ASP A 80 -2.62 -11.43 -13.97
CA ASP A 80 -3.33 -12.57 -14.58
C ASP A 80 -3.09 -12.65 -16.10
N GLY A 81 -2.78 -11.52 -16.75
CA GLY A 81 -2.45 -11.46 -18.17
C GLY A 81 -1.01 -11.86 -18.51
N ILE A 82 -0.15 -12.05 -17.51
CA ILE A 82 1.26 -12.36 -17.71
C ILE A 82 1.46 -13.86 -17.56
N ALA A 83 2.20 -14.48 -18.49
CA ALA A 83 2.50 -15.91 -18.37
C ALA A 83 3.78 -16.15 -17.60
N ASP A 84 4.87 -15.44 -17.90
CA ASP A 84 6.18 -15.73 -17.31
C ASP A 84 6.28 -15.30 -15.82
N PRO A 85 6.67 -16.19 -14.89
CA PRO A 85 6.81 -15.86 -13.47
C PRO A 85 7.89 -14.80 -13.17
N GLU A 86 8.98 -14.73 -13.94
CA GLU A 86 9.97 -13.66 -13.79
C GLU A 86 9.35 -12.32 -14.18
N GLU A 87 8.68 -12.25 -15.34
CA GLU A 87 7.94 -11.06 -15.78
C GLU A 87 6.84 -10.64 -14.79
N LYS A 88 6.09 -11.59 -14.22
CA LYS A 88 5.10 -11.31 -13.14
C LYS A 88 5.76 -10.64 -11.96
N LEU A 89 6.92 -11.15 -11.51
CA LEU A 89 7.61 -10.60 -10.35
C LEU A 89 8.14 -9.19 -10.64
N ARG A 90 8.72 -8.97 -11.84
CA ARG A 90 9.14 -7.63 -12.29
C ARG A 90 7.98 -6.66 -12.31
N THR A 91 6.86 -7.07 -12.89
CA THR A 91 5.66 -6.24 -12.98
C THR A 91 5.09 -5.91 -11.61
N PHE A 92 5.00 -6.88 -10.71
CA PHE A 92 4.59 -6.63 -9.32
C PHE A 92 5.46 -5.56 -8.64
N ILE A 93 6.78 -5.68 -8.77
CA ILE A 93 7.72 -4.74 -8.14
C ILE A 93 7.59 -3.35 -8.77
N ALA A 94 7.52 -3.26 -10.09
CA ALA A 94 7.32 -1.99 -10.80
C ALA A 94 6.01 -1.29 -10.36
N MET A 95 4.92 -2.05 -10.26
CA MET A 95 3.64 -1.51 -9.78
C MET A 95 3.70 -1.03 -8.32
N HIS A 96 4.44 -1.74 -7.45
CA HIS A 96 4.66 -1.31 -6.07
C HIS A 96 5.46 0.00 -6.01
N ILE A 97 6.55 0.09 -6.77
CA ILE A 97 7.39 1.30 -6.83
C ILE A 97 6.56 2.48 -7.31
N GLU A 98 5.80 2.31 -8.38
CA GLU A 98 4.96 3.37 -8.95
C GLU A 98 3.86 3.83 -7.98
N LEU A 99 3.25 2.89 -7.24
CA LEU A 99 2.25 3.21 -6.22
C LEU A 99 2.83 4.13 -5.12
N MET A 100 4.07 3.87 -4.70
CA MET A 100 4.75 4.64 -3.66
C MET A 100 5.28 5.98 -4.18
N ASP A 101 5.75 6.02 -5.43
CA ASP A 101 6.28 7.21 -6.07
C ASP A 101 5.20 8.25 -6.39
N GLN A 102 4.05 7.82 -6.91
CA GLN A 102 2.96 8.71 -7.30
C GLN A 102 2.25 9.39 -6.13
N ASN A 103 2.38 8.87 -4.90
CA ASN A 103 1.62 9.35 -3.76
C ASN A 103 2.48 9.46 -2.49
N ARG A 104 3.31 10.50 -2.44
CA ARG A 104 4.22 10.77 -1.31
C ARG A 104 3.51 10.79 0.05
N HIS A 105 2.34 11.42 0.16
CA HIS A 105 1.59 11.45 1.42
C HIS A 105 1.12 10.06 1.85
N LEU A 106 0.68 9.22 0.90
CA LEU A 106 0.31 7.84 1.21
C LEU A 106 1.52 7.01 1.62
N ALA A 107 2.65 7.15 0.91
CA ALA A 107 3.90 6.49 1.25
C ALA A 107 4.37 6.86 2.67
N GLU A 108 4.24 8.13 3.05
CA GLU A 108 4.56 8.63 4.39
C GLU A 108 3.65 8.04 5.46
N VAL A 109 2.32 8.08 5.26
CA VAL A 109 1.36 7.49 6.20
C VAL A 109 1.59 5.99 6.38
N ILE A 110 1.88 5.26 5.29
CA ILE A 110 2.08 3.80 5.36
C ILE A 110 3.42 3.44 6.00
N SER A 111 4.50 4.12 5.63
CA SER A 111 5.85 3.71 6.02
C SER A 111 6.25 4.23 7.41
N VAL A 112 5.68 5.36 7.83
CA VAL A 112 6.02 6.05 9.08
C VAL A 112 4.88 5.89 10.10
N GLU A 113 3.69 6.42 9.79
CA GLU A 113 2.61 6.55 10.78
C GLU A 113 2.00 5.19 11.17
N LEU A 114 1.71 4.31 10.20
CA LEU A 114 1.18 2.98 10.49
C LEU A 114 2.16 2.12 11.30
N ARG A 115 3.47 2.25 11.01
CA ARG A 115 4.52 1.50 11.71
C ARG A 115 4.61 1.84 13.19
N GLN A 116 4.38 3.10 13.54
CA GLN A 116 4.39 3.56 14.94
C GLN A 116 3.14 3.13 15.72
N SER A 117 2.09 2.74 15.01
CA SER A 117 0.82 2.37 15.64
C SER A 117 0.78 0.87 15.97
N HIS A 118 1.30 0.52 17.14
CA HIS A 118 1.37 -0.87 17.64
C HIS A 118 0.00 -1.59 17.60
N LYS A 119 -1.06 -0.85 17.96
CA LYS A 119 -2.45 -1.31 17.90
C LYS A 119 -2.86 -1.70 16.48
N PHE A 120 -2.50 -0.89 15.48
CA PHE A 120 -2.84 -1.15 14.08
C PHE A 120 -2.12 -2.38 13.53
N MET A 121 -0.81 -2.46 13.74
CA MET A 121 0.00 -3.57 13.25
C MET A 121 -0.39 -4.92 13.85
N LYS A 122 -0.92 -4.93 15.08
CA LYS A 122 -1.29 -6.16 15.79
C LYS A 122 -2.75 -6.56 15.59
N GLU A 123 -3.68 -5.61 15.54
CA GLU A 123 -5.12 -5.91 15.65
C GLU A 123 -5.88 -5.73 14.33
N TYR A 124 -5.44 -4.86 13.42
CA TYR A 124 -6.29 -4.37 12.31
C TYR A 124 -5.72 -4.62 10.91
N VAL A 125 -4.40 -4.59 10.74
CA VAL A 125 -3.72 -4.78 9.45
C VAL A 125 -3.65 -6.24 8.90
N PRO A 126 -4.00 -7.36 9.58
CA PRO A 126 -3.55 -8.68 9.13
C PRO A 126 -4.02 -9.13 7.74
N ARG A 127 -5.30 -8.94 7.38
CA ARG A 127 -5.87 -9.71 6.27
C ARG A 127 -5.51 -9.13 4.90
N LYS A 128 -5.88 -7.89 4.61
CA LYS A 128 -5.66 -7.27 3.29
C LYS A 128 -4.18 -7.09 2.98
N PHE A 129 -3.39 -6.81 4.00
CA PHE A 129 -1.95 -6.73 3.86
C PHE A 129 -1.32 -8.11 3.63
N ALA A 130 -1.82 -9.16 4.28
CA ALA A 130 -1.39 -10.52 3.96
C ALA A 130 -1.77 -10.92 2.53
N GLU A 131 -2.96 -10.57 2.04
CA GLU A 131 -3.39 -10.78 0.65
C GLU A 131 -2.40 -10.12 -0.33
N TYR A 132 -2.04 -8.86 -0.08
CA TYR A 132 -1.03 -8.12 -0.83
C TYR A 132 0.33 -8.83 -0.87
N LEU A 133 0.87 -9.18 0.31
CA LEU A 133 2.16 -9.85 0.37
C LEU A 133 2.11 -11.25 -0.27
N ASN A 134 0.98 -11.96 -0.16
CA ASN A 134 0.83 -13.31 -0.69
C ASN A 134 0.85 -13.36 -2.22
N VAL A 135 0.67 -12.24 -2.92
CA VAL A 135 0.94 -12.14 -4.36
C VAL A 135 2.37 -12.61 -4.67
N ILE A 136 3.37 -12.14 -3.92
CA ILE A 136 4.78 -12.56 -4.09
C ILE A 136 4.89 -14.07 -3.89
N SER A 137 4.32 -14.60 -2.81
CA SER A 137 4.39 -16.05 -2.56
C SER A 137 3.69 -16.91 -3.61
N ARG A 138 2.67 -16.38 -4.32
CA ARG A 138 2.03 -17.08 -5.44
C ARG A 138 2.97 -17.12 -6.64
N ILE A 139 3.54 -15.98 -7.02
CA ILE A 139 4.49 -15.87 -8.15
C ILE A 139 5.71 -16.78 -7.93
N ILE A 140 6.27 -16.79 -6.71
CA ILE A 140 7.42 -17.64 -6.40
C ILE A 140 7.07 -19.13 -6.47
N ARG A 141 5.87 -19.56 -6.03
CA ARG A 141 5.45 -20.96 -6.18
C ARG A 141 5.34 -21.34 -7.65
N GLU A 142 4.64 -20.52 -8.44
CA GLU A 142 4.47 -20.76 -9.87
C GLU A 142 5.82 -20.87 -10.61
N GLY A 143 6.76 -19.96 -10.31
CA GLY A 143 8.09 -20.01 -10.93
C GLY A 143 8.92 -21.20 -10.52
N LYS A 144 8.74 -21.74 -9.31
CA LYS A 144 9.37 -23.01 -8.90
C LYS A 144 8.79 -24.20 -9.63
N ASP A 145 7.46 -24.29 -9.69
CA ASP A 145 6.76 -25.39 -10.35
C ASP A 145 7.11 -25.47 -11.85
N ARG A 146 7.46 -24.32 -12.44
CA ARG A 146 7.88 -24.18 -13.85
C ARG A 146 9.40 -24.22 -14.06
N GLY A 147 10.20 -24.39 -13.00
CA GLY A 147 11.67 -24.42 -13.09
C GLY A 147 12.32 -23.08 -13.46
N VAL A 148 11.59 -21.96 -13.40
CA VAL A 148 12.11 -20.59 -13.64
C VAL A 148 12.90 -20.10 -12.44
N PHE A 149 12.44 -20.44 -11.22
CA PHE A 149 13.13 -20.11 -9.97
C PHE A 149 13.73 -21.35 -9.31
N ARG A 150 14.79 -21.13 -8.52
CA ARG A 150 15.47 -22.16 -7.74
C ARG A 150 14.55 -22.93 -6.80
N ALA A 151 14.71 -24.26 -6.77
CA ALA A 151 13.82 -25.17 -6.06
C ALA A 151 13.80 -24.93 -4.53
N ASP A 152 14.90 -24.43 -3.96
CA ASP A 152 15.05 -24.10 -2.55
C ASP A 152 14.59 -22.66 -2.19
N ALA A 153 14.12 -21.87 -3.16
CA ALA A 153 13.51 -20.57 -2.88
C ALA A 153 12.23 -20.77 -2.04
N HIS A 154 12.30 -20.53 -0.74
CA HIS A 154 11.12 -20.68 0.12
C HIS A 154 10.19 -19.46 -0.03
N PRO A 155 8.93 -19.61 -0.52
CA PRO A 155 8.07 -18.46 -0.86
C PRO A 155 7.84 -17.48 0.30
N GLY A 156 7.80 -17.99 1.54
CA GLY A 156 7.64 -17.17 2.74
C GLY A 156 8.90 -16.42 3.17
N VAL A 157 10.09 -16.88 2.78
CA VAL A 157 11.36 -16.16 3.02
C VAL A 157 11.50 -15.08 1.96
N VAL A 158 11.33 -15.45 0.70
CA VAL A 158 11.42 -14.55 -0.46
C VAL A 158 10.44 -13.37 -0.32
N LYS A 159 9.18 -13.64 0.04
CA LYS A 159 8.17 -12.60 0.31
C LYS A 159 8.64 -11.56 1.34
N ARG A 160 9.20 -12.03 2.46
CA ARG A 160 9.64 -11.15 3.57
C ARG A 160 10.87 -10.35 3.18
N MET A 161 11.84 -10.97 2.51
CA MET A 161 13.05 -10.30 2.06
C MET A 161 12.75 -9.25 0.98
N LEU A 162 11.96 -9.61 -0.04
CA LEU A 162 11.58 -8.69 -1.10
C LEU A 162 10.80 -7.50 -0.55
N PHE A 163 9.76 -7.77 0.24
CA PHE A 163 8.96 -6.69 0.81
C PHE A 163 9.79 -5.83 1.75
N GLY A 164 10.63 -6.41 2.61
CA GLY A 164 11.49 -5.64 3.50
C GLY A 164 12.48 -4.73 2.76
N ALA A 165 13.05 -5.21 1.65
CA ALA A 165 13.92 -4.39 0.82
C ALA A 165 13.16 -3.22 0.16
N LEU A 166 11.98 -3.47 -0.40
CA LEU A 166 11.17 -2.43 -1.02
C LEU A 166 10.67 -1.40 0.01
N ASP A 167 10.17 -1.87 1.13
CA ASP A 167 9.70 -1.06 2.26
C ASP A 167 10.82 -0.15 2.81
N GLU A 168 12.04 -0.67 2.95
CA GLU A 168 13.20 0.15 3.36
C GLU A 168 13.55 1.22 2.32
N LEU A 169 13.49 0.92 1.03
CA LEU A 169 13.74 1.91 -0.02
C LEU A 169 12.70 3.03 -0.03
N VAL A 170 11.44 2.70 0.24
CA VAL A 170 10.35 3.69 0.39
C VAL A 170 10.58 4.53 1.65
N LEU A 171 10.95 3.90 2.77
CA LEU A 171 11.25 4.62 4.00
C LEU A 171 12.41 5.60 3.81
N TYR A 172 13.49 5.15 3.16
CA TYR A 172 14.63 6.00 2.81
C TYR A 172 14.22 7.20 1.96
N SER A 173 13.36 7.00 0.95
CA SER A 173 12.92 8.08 0.06
C SER A 173 11.99 9.09 0.75
N VAL A 174 11.14 8.62 1.67
CA VAL A 174 10.25 9.46 2.48
C VAL A 174 11.05 10.31 3.47
N LEU A 175 12.01 9.70 4.18
CA LEU A 175 12.77 10.35 5.24
C LEU A 175 13.92 11.24 4.75
N SER A 176 14.30 11.14 3.46
CA SER A 176 15.40 11.91 2.88
C SER A 176 14.89 13.12 2.09
N PRO A 177 15.09 14.36 2.56
CA PRO A 177 14.66 15.56 1.82
C PRO A 177 15.38 15.74 0.48
N SER A 178 16.64 15.30 0.41
CA SER A 178 17.51 15.33 -0.78
C SER A 178 18.27 14.01 -0.87
N PRO A 179 17.65 12.92 -1.32
CA PRO A 179 18.30 11.62 -1.37
C PRO A 179 19.46 11.66 -2.37
N LYS A 180 20.59 11.03 -2.01
CA LYS A 180 21.78 10.95 -2.88
C LYS A 180 21.49 10.14 -4.15
N TYR A 181 20.55 9.21 -4.07
CA TYR A 181 20.16 8.31 -5.14
C TYR A 181 18.66 8.39 -5.38
N GLU A 182 18.28 8.31 -6.64
CA GLU A 182 16.86 8.28 -7.04
C GLU A 182 16.19 6.97 -6.60
N PHE A 183 14.99 7.07 -6.04
CA PHE A 183 14.21 5.94 -5.56
C PHE A 183 13.97 4.87 -6.63
N LYS A 184 13.51 5.26 -7.83
CA LYS A 184 13.27 4.32 -8.94
C LYS A 184 14.54 3.57 -9.35
N THR A 185 15.68 4.27 -9.40
CA THR A 185 16.98 3.66 -9.70
C THR A 185 17.39 2.64 -8.65
N LEU A 186 17.28 2.96 -7.35
CA LEU A 186 17.59 2.02 -6.27
C LEU A 186 16.68 0.79 -6.32
N ALA A 187 15.38 1.00 -6.52
CA ALA A 187 14.40 -0.08 -6.53
C ALA A 187 14.58 -1.00 -7.75
N GLN A 188 14.94 -0.46 -8.92
CA GLN A 188 15.29 -1.26 -10.09
C GLN A 188 16.54 -2.12 -9.84
N GLN A 189 17.60 -1.56 -9.26
CA GLN A 189 18.82 -2.34 -8.95
C GLN A 189 18.56 -3.42 -7.90
N ALA A 190 17.79 -3.11 -6.84
CA ALA A 190 17.38 -4.09 -5.85
C ALA A 190 16.57 -5.23 -6.48
N THR A 191 15.66 -4.90 -7.40
CA THR A 191 14.89 -5.88 -8.18
C THR A 191 15.77 -6.80 -8.99
N ASP A 192 16.74 -6.25 -9.73
CA ASP A 192 17.62 -7.04 -10.58
C ASP A 192 18.53 -7.97 -9.77
N LEU A 193 19.07 -7.49 -8.64
CA LEU A 193 19.82 -8.33 -7.69
C LEU A 193 18.96 -9.47 -7.15
N PHE A 194 17.73 -9.16 -6.76
CA PHE A 194 16.82 -10.12 -6.17
C PHE A 194 16.40 -11.20 -7.17
N ILE A 195 16.04 -10.80 -8.40
CA ILE A 195 15.65 -11.74 -9.45
C ILE A 195 16.83 -12.62 -9.83
N ARG A 196 18.02 -12.06 -10.06
CA ARG A 196 19.22 -12.86 -10.38
C ARG A 196 19.51 -13.90 -9.30
N GLY A 197 19.31 -13.58 -8.02
CA GLY A 197 19.49 -14.52 -6.91
C GLY A 197 18.44 -15.65 -6.85
N LEU A 198 17.30 -15.48 -7.51
CA LEU A 198 16.22 -16.47 -7.59
C LEU A 198 16.30 -17.38 -8.81
N LYS A 199 17.05 -17.00 -9.85
CA LYS A 199 17.16 -17.80 -11.08
C LYS A 199 17.93 -19.10 -10.82
N ASN A 200 17.54 -20.14 -11.56
CA ASN A 200 18.31 -21.38 -11.70
C ASN A 200 19.58 -21.15 -12.55
#